data_AF-A0A915ICB7-F1
#
_entry.id   AF-A0A915ICB7-F1
#
_cell.length_a   1.000
_cell.length_b   1.000
_cell.length_c   1.000
_cell.angle_alpha   90.00
_cell.angle_beta   90.00
_cell.angle_gamma   90.00
#
_symmetry.space_group_name_H-M   'P 1'
#
loop_
_entity.id
_entity.type
_entity.pdbx_description
1 polymer ?
#
loop_
_entity_poly.entity_id
_entity_poly.type
_entity_poly.pdbx_seq_one_letter_code
_entity_poly.pdbx_strand_id
1 'polypeptide(L)'
;MKKSSSFKFNFFRLFRALRLVKLLSRGEGIKTLLWTFLKSFQALPYVVLLIALLFFIYAVIGMQIFGRIKLDDSSFIKEHNNFQDFFKALLLLFRCATGEAWQEIMLTCADEKTECLSLNGTVSAEEPEQYCGDAKAAYPYFISFFMLSSCLVSH
;
A
#
# COMPACT_ATOMS: atom_id res chain seq x y z
N MET A 1 20.34 23.68 -22.38
CA MET A 1 19.78 22.83 -21.30
C MET A 1 18.43 23.39 -20.87
N LYS A 2 17.33 22.67 -21.15
CA LYS A 2 15.94 23.18 -21.07
C LYS A 2 15.38 22.95 -19.66
N LYS A 3 14.99 24.06 -19.03
CA LYS A 3 14.42 24.22 -17.68
C LYS A 3 13.08 23.48 -17.56
N SER A 4 13.03 22.37 -16.81
CA SER A 4 11.76 21.72 -16.45
C SER A 4 11.18 22.37 -15.19
N SER A 5 10.53 23.51 -15.37
CA SER A 5 9.71 24.17 -14.36
C SER A 5 8.21 23.92 -14.61
N SER A 6 7.81 22.65 -14.75
CA SER A 6 6.43 22.25 -15.10
C SER A 6 5.55 21.82 -13.91
N PHE A 7 6.07 21.80 -12.67
CA PHE A 7 5.27 21.39 -11.50
C PHE A 7 4.41 22.51 -10.88
N LYS A 8 4.44 23.74 -11.43
CA LYS A 8 3.81 24.91 -10.81
C LYS A 8 2.39 25.24 -11.32
N PHE A 9 1.97 24.82 -12.51
CA PHE A 9 0.70 25.30 -13.09
C PHE A 9 -0.56 24.47 -12.76
N ASN A 10 -0.46 23.14 -12.57
CA ASN A 10 -1.62 22.32 -12.16
C ASN A 10 -1.98 22.51 -10.67
N PHE A 11 -1.00 22.82 -9.82
CA PHE A 11 -1.20 23.09 -8.40
C PHE A 11 -2.03 24.37 -8.15
N PHE A 12 -1.85 25.43 -8.95
CA PHE A 12 -2.70 26.63 -8.87
C PHE A 12 -4.16 26.35 -9.25
N ARG A 13 -4.45 25.24 -9.97
CA ARG A 13 -5.81 24.79 -10.26
C ARG A 13 -6.50 24.23 -9.00
N LEU A 14 -5.75 23.61 -8.09
CA LEU A 14 -6.24 23.14 -6.78
C LEU A 14 -6.63 24.30 -5.85
N PHE A 15 -5.98 25.47 -5.97
CA PHE A 15 -6.40 26.68 -5.26
C PHE A 15 -7.83 27.13 -5.60
N ARG A 16 -8.32 26.81 -6.80
CA ARG A 16 -9.71 27.08 -7.18
C ARG A 16 -10.69 26.16 -6.43
N ALA A 17 -10.30 24.91 -6.14
CA ALA A 17 -11.08 23.99 -5.33
C ALA A 17 -11.15 24.43 -3.85
N LEU A 18 -10.07 25.02 -3.31
CA LEU A 18 -10.09 25.64 -1.98
C LEU A 18 -11.13 26.76 -1.85
N ARG A 19 -11.42 27.50 -2.94
CA ARG A 19 -12.48 28.52 -2.96
C ARG A 19 -13.87 27.88 -2.81
N LEU A 20 -14.12 26.70 -3.39
CA LEU A 20 -15.36 25.93 -3.21
C LEU A 20 -15.48 25.39 -1.78
N VAL A 21 -14.41 24.86 -1.21
CA VAL A 21 -14.36 24.44 0.21
C VAL A 21 -14.64 25.64 1.14
N LYS A 22 -14.10 26.83 0.82
CA LYS A 22 -14.38 28.06 1.55
C LYS A 22 -15.85 28.49 1.46
N LEU A 23 -16.52 28.23 0.33
CA LEU A 23 -17.95 28.47 0.17
C LEU A 23 -18.81 27.51 1.01
N LEU A 24 -18.44 26.23 1.07
CA LEU A 24 -19.07 25.23 1.95
C LEU A 24 -18.85 25.57 3.43
N SER A 25 -17.69 26.14 3.77
CA SER A 25 -17.39 26.63 5.11
C SER A 25 -18.17 27.91 5.51
N ARG A 26 -18.98 28.52 4.63
CA ARG A 26 -19.83 29.66 5.03
C ARG A 26 -21.04 29.22 5.85
N GLY A 27 -21.52 27.99 5.69
CA GLY A 27 -22.61 27.44 6.48
C GLY A 27 -22.15 27.13 7.90
N GLU A 28 -22.82 27.71 8.90
CA GLU A 28 -22.51 27.48 10.33
C GLU A 28 -22.61 25.99 10.70
N GLY A 29 -23.57 25.25 10.12
CA GLY A 29 -23.68 23.80 10.32
C GLY A 29 -22.50 22.98 9.81
N ILE A 30 -21.95 23.32 8.62
CA ILE A 30 -20.79 22.62 8.03
C ILE A 30 -19.52 22.92 8.84
N LYS A 31 -19.35 24.17 9.31
CA LYS A 31 -18.26 24.55 10.21
C LYS A 31 -18.29 23.76 11.51
N THR A 32 -19.45 23.62 12.13
CA THR A 32 -19.60 22.83 13.35
C THR A 32 -19.24 21.38 13.08
N LEU A 33 -19.75 20.75 12.01
CA LEU A 33 -19.40 19.36 11.68
C LEU A 33 -17.90 19.16 11.43
N LEU A 34 -17.27 20.04 10.64
CA LEU A 34 -15.83 19.99 10.40
C LEU A 34 -15.03 20.22 11.68
N TRP A 35 -15.46 21.14 12.53
CA TRP A 35 -14.81 21.41 13.81
C TRP A 35 -14.94 20.22 14.76
N THR A 36 -16.11 19.59 14.83
CA THR A 36 -16.32 18.36 15.61
C THR A 36 -15.48 17.22 15.06
N PHE A 37 -15.38 17.06 13.74
CA PHE A 37 -14.53 16.06 13.09
C PHE A 37 -13.04 16.28 13.40
N LEU A 38 -12.53 17.51 13.26
CA LEU A 38 -11.16 17.87 13.60
C LEU A 38 -10.87 17.70 15.10
N LYS A 39 -11.85 17.98 15.97
CA LYS A 39 -11.69 17.77 17.42
C LYS A 39 -11.58 16.28 17.75
N SER A 40 -12.29 15.41 17.03
CA SER A 40 -12.15 13.95 17.18
C SER A 40 -10.77 13.45 16.74
N PHE A 41 -10.10 14.11 15.78
CA PHE A 41 -8.73 13.76 15.39
C PHE A 41 -7.70 13.94 16.51
N GLN A 42 -7.98 14.79 17.50
CA GLN A 42 -7.08 15.01 18.64
C GLN A 42 -6.91 13.74 19.50
N ALA A 43 -7.89 12.82 19.47
CA ALA A 43 -7.82 11.54 20.18
C ALA A 43 -7.20 10.39 19.35
N LEU A 44 -7.03 10.57 18.03
CA LEU A 44 -6.54 9.52 17.12
C LEU A 44 -5.01 9.37 16.96
N PRO A 45 -4.10 10.26 17.45
CA PRO A 45 -2.69 10.15 17.07
C PRO A 45 -2.02 8.87 17.59
N TYR A 46 -2.43 8.38 18.76
CA TYR A 46 -1.91 7.14 19.33
C TYR A 46 -2.29 5.91 18.50
N VAL A 47 -3.54 5.84 18.03
CA VAL A 47 -4.03 4.75 17.18
C VAL A 47 -3.36 4.79 15.81
N VAL A 48 -3.25 5.98 15.21
CA VAL A 48 -2.56 6.16 13.92
C VAL A 48 -1.09 5.76 14.02
N LEU A 49 -0.41 6.08 15.13
CA LEU A 49 0.97 5.67 15.36
C LEU A 49 1.10 4.14 15.47
N LEU A 50 0.16 3.49 16.15
CA LEU A 50 0.13 2.03 16.26
C LEU A 50 -0.11 1.36 14.91
N ILE A 51 -1.05 1.88 14.10
CA ILE A 51 -1.30 1.42 12.73
C ILE A 51 -0.05 1.62 11.86
N ALA A 52 0.59 2.79 11.93
CA ALA A 52 1.82 3.06 11.18
C ALA A 52 2.95 2.09 11.54
N LEU A 53 3.09 1.76 12.83
CA LEU A 53 4.07 0.79 13.30
C LEU A 53 3.75 -0.63 12.79
N LEU A 54 2.48 -1.06 12.85
CA LEU A 54 2.06 -2.35 12.30
C LEU A 54 2.42 -2.44 10.81
N PHE A 55 2.05 -1.43 10.04
CA PHE A 55 2.34 -1.35 8.61
C PHE A 55 3.85 -1.36 8.32
N PHE A 56 4.65 -0.66 9.13
CA PHE A 56 6.11 -0.66 8.98
C PHE A 56 6.71 -2.04 9.18
N ILE A 57 6.33 -2.75 10.26
CA ILE A 57 6.84 -4.09 10.57
C ILE A 57 6.47 -5.07 9.45
N TYR A 58 5.20 -5.07 9.04
CA TYR A 58 4.73 -5.96 7.98
C TYR A 58 5.38 -5.61 6.63
N ALA A 59 5.55 -4.33 6.28
CA ALA A 59 6.22 -3.96 5.04
C ALA A 59 7.66 -4.49 4.99
N VAL A 60 8.41 -4.37 6.08
CA VAL A 60 9.79 -4.90 6.16
C VAL A 60 9.81 -6.42 6.02
N ILE A 61 8.94 -7.12 6.76
CA ILE A 61 8.85 -8.59 6.68
C ILE A 61 8.45 -9.03 5.26
N GLY A 62 7.44 -8.39 4.67
CA GLY A 62 6.96 -8.68 3.32
C GLY A 62 8.04 -8.46 2.26
N MET A 63 8.87 -7.43 2.38
CA MET A 63 10.03 -7.24 1.49
C MET A 63 11.05 -8.39 1.60
N GLN A 64 11.30 -8.91 2.81
CA GLN A 64 12.26 -10.01 3.00
C GLN A 64 11.75 -11.32 2.41
N ILE A 65 10.45 -11.62 2.54
CA ILE A 65 9.86 -12.89 2.11
C ILE A 65 9.45 -12.84 0.63
N PHE A 66 8.74 -11.78 0.22
CA PHE A 66 8.09 -11.67 -1.10
C PHE A 66 8.79 -10.69 -2.04
N GLY A 67 9.86 -10.00 -1.61
CA GLY A 67 10.55 -9.01 -2.44
C GLY A 67 11.28 -9.59 -3.65
N ARG A 68 11.43 -10.91 -3.74
CA ARG A 68 12.04 -11.60 -4.88
C ARG A 68 11.03 -12.16 -5.88
N ILE A 69 9.73 -11.97 -5.67
CA ILE A 69 8.70 -12.42 -6.62
C ILE A 69 8.83 -11.63 -7.93
N LYS A 70 8.78 -12.34 -9.06
CA LYS A 70 8.78 -11.76 -10.39
C LYS A 70 7.48 -11.00 -10.63
N LEU A 71 7.61 -9.85 -11.28
CA LEU A 71 6.47 -9.01 -11.64
C LEU A 71 5.85 -9.55 -12.92
N ASP A 72 4.54 -9.77 -12.89
CA ASP A 72 3.76 -10.20 -14.04
C ASP A 72 2.47 -9.38 -14.15
N ASP A 73 2.24 -8.79 -15.33
CA ASP A 73 1.09 -7.92 -15.58
C ASP A 73 -0.25 -8.68 -15.57
N SER A 74 -0.24 -9.99 -15.84
CA SER A 74 -1.41 -10.86 -15.71
C SER A 74 -1.69 -11.31 -14.28
N SER A 75 -0.73 -11.16 -13.37
CA SER A 75 -0.88 -11.49 -11.95
C SER A 75 -1.36 -10.30 -11.11
N PHE A 76 -1.60 -10.52 -9.82
CA PHE A 76 -1.91 -9.46 -8.85
C PHE A 76 -0.65 -8.72 -8.34
N ILE A 77 0.54 -9.27 -8.60
CA ILE A 77 1.84 -8.69 -8.25
C ILE A 77 2.42 -8.00 -9.48
N LYS A 78 2.20 -6.68 -9.56
CA LYS A 78 2.55 -5.82 -10.71
C LYS A 78 3.68 -4.87 -10.35
N GLU A 79 4.24 -4.16 -11.33
CA GLU A 79 5.27 -3.13 -11.11
C GLU A 79 4.92 -2.08 -10.05
N HIS A 80 3.63 -1.73 -9.96
CA HIS A 80 3.12 -0.73 -9.03
C HIS A 80 2.51 -1.33 -7.76
N ASN A 81 2.40 -2.66 -7.67
CA ASN A 81 1.78 -3.39 -6.57
C ASN A 81 2.61 -4.63 -6.22
N ASN A 82 3.71 -4.43 -5.49
CA ASN A 82 4.65 -5.49 -5.11
C ASN A 82 5.40 -5.17 -3.81
N PHE A 83 6.25 -6.11 -3.39
CA PHE A 83 7.09 -6.04 -2.20
C PHE A 83 8.57 -5.74 -2.49
N GLN A 84 8.93 -5.20 -3.66
CA GLN A 84 10.33 -4.94 -4.00
C GLN A 84 10.88 -3.67 -3.35
N ASP A 85 10.01 -2.68 -3.14
CA ASP A 85 10.34 -1.41 -2.50
C ASP A 85 9.47 -1.18 -1.27
N PHE A 86 10.01 -0.49 -0.26
CA PHE A 86 9.30 -0.19 0.99
C PHE A 86 7.97 0.54 0.76
N PHE A 87 7.96 1.59 -0.07
CA PHE A 87 6.74 2.36 -0.35
C PHE A 87 5.71 1.54 -1.14
N LYS A 88 6.15 0.68 -2.06
CA LYS A 88 5.25 -0.21 -2.81
C LYS A 88 4.64 -1.27 -1.89
N ALA A 89 5.46 -1.87 -1.02
CA ALA A 89 5.00 -2.80 0.00
C ALA A 89 3.98 -2.15 0.95
N LEU A 90 4.23 -0.89 1.36
CA LEU A 90 3.32 -0.13 2.20
C LEU A 90 1.98 0.15 1.52
N LEU A 91 2.00 0.54 0.24
CA LEU A 91 0.78 0.78 -0.55
C LEU A 91 0.00 -0.51 -0.82
N LEU A 92 0.70 -1.62 -1.07
CA LEU A 92 0.09 -2.94 -1.22
C LEU A 92 -0.56 -3.38 0.10
N LEU A 93 0.11 -3.20 1.25
CA LEU A 93 -0.49 -3.47 2.56
C LEU A 93 -1.68 -2.57 2.87
N PHE A 94 -1.64 -1.30 2.45
CA PHE A 94 -2.79 -0.40 2.56
C PHE A 94 -3.98 -0.91 1.76
N ARG A 95 -3.75 -1.35 0.53
CA ARG A 95 -4.76 -2.01 -0.30
C ARG A 95 -5.30 -3.28 0.36
N CYS A 96 -4.45 -4.08 1.01
CA CYS A 96 -4.90 -5.25 1.76
C CYS A 96 -5.75 -4.86 2.98
N ALA A 97 -5.38 -3.80 3.70
CA ALA A 97 -6.10 -3.32 4.88
C ALA A 97 -7.48 -2.75 4.55
N THR A 98 -7.67 -2.18 3.35
CA THR A 98 -8.99 -1.78 2.85
C THR A 98 -9.83 -2.96 2.35
N GLY A 99 -9.28 -4.17 2.36
CA GLY A 99 -9.94 -5.39 1.89
C GLY A 99 -9.97 -5.51 0.36
N GLU A 100 -9.21 -4.70 -0.38
CA GLU A 100 -9.22 -4.74 -1.84
C GLU A 100 -8.24 -5.79 -2.38
N ALA A 101 -8.78 -6.84 -3.00
CA ALA A 101 -8.02 -7.88 -3.69
C ALA A 101 -6.92 -8.59 -2.85
N TRP A 102 -7.05 -8.56 -1.52
CA TRP A 102 -6.02 -9.08 -0.61
C TRP A 102 -5.90 -10.61 -0.69
N GLN A 103 -7.00 -11.29 -0.99
CA GLN A 103 -7.05 -12.74 -1.12
C GLN A 103 -6.27 -13.19 -2.36
N GLU A 104 -6.43 -12.49 -3.47
CA GLU A 104 -5.74 -12.80 -4.72
C GLU A 104 -4.24 -12.49 -4.63
N ILE A 105 -3.87 -11.40 -3.94
CA ILE A 105 -2.47 -11.09 -3.61
C ILE A 105 -1.85 -12.22 -2.77
N MET A 106 -2.57 -12.67 -1.72
CA MET A 106 -2.13 -13.78 -0.88
C MET A 106 -1.97 -15.07 -1.68
N LEU A 107 -2.95 -15.42 -2.53
CA LEU A 107 -2.90 -16.62 -3.36
C LEU A 107 -1.75 -16.55 -4.37
N THR A 108 -1.49 -15.39 -4.96
CA THR A 108 -0.33 -15.20 -5.85
C THR A 108 0.98 -15.38 -5.09
N CYS A 109 1.09 -14.90 -3.84
CA CYS A 109 2.30 -15.11 -3.03
C CYS A 109 2.44 -16.55 -2.52
N ALA A 110 1.34 -17.30 -2.45
CA ALA A 110 1.30 -18.68 -1.98
C ALA A 110 1.51 -19.71 -3.11
N ASP A 111 1.26 -19.34 -4.37
CA ASP A 111 1.35 -20.25 -5.51
C ASP A 111 2.79 -20.68 -5.74
N GLU A 112 3.05 -21.98 -5.55
CA GLU A 112 4.35 -22.62 -5.75
C GLU A 112 4.89 -22.43 -7.16
N LYS A 113 4.05 -22.08 -8.14
CA LYS A 113 4.46 -21.77 -9.53
C LYS A 113 4.88 -20.32 -9.75
N THR A 114 4.92 -19.51 -8.69
CA THR A 114 5.31 -18.10 -8.79
C THR A 114 6.81 -17.97 -9.00
N GLU A 115 7.19 -17.46 -10.17
CA GLU A 115 8.58 -17.27 -10.56
C GLU A 115 9.28 -16.21 -9.69
N CYS A 116 10.57 -16.43 -9.42
CA CYS A 116 11.45 -15.44 -8.81
C CYS A 116 12.01 -14.45 -9.85
N LEU A 117 12.37 -13.25 -9.40
CA LEU A 117 13.31 -12.38 -10.08
C LEU A 117 14.67 -13.07 -10.20
N SER A 118 15.14 -13.28 -11.43
CA SER A 118 16.55 -13.63 -11.65
C SER A 118 17.41 -12.40 -11.37
N LEU A 119 18.39 -12.56 -10.48
CA LEU A 119 19.30 -11.48 -10.07
C LEU A 119 20.33 -11.13 -11.16
N ASN A 120 20.43 -11.94 -12.20
CA ASN A 120 21.31 -11.73 -13.33
C ASN A 120 20.44 -11.53 -14.58
N GLY A 121 20.38 -10.31 -15.13
CA GLY A 121 19.62 -10.00 -16.35
C GLY A 121 20.09 -10.71 -17.63
N THR A 122 20.77 -11.84 -17.52
CA THR A 122 21.11 -12.76 -18.60
C THR A 122 20.17 -13.94 -18.53
N VAL A 123 19.32 -14.08 -19.56
CA VAL A 123 18.59 -15.33 -19.80
C VAL A 123 19.62 -16.41 -20.10
N SER A 124 20.06 -17.09 -19.04
CA SER A 124 20.78 -18.35 -19.17
C SER A 124 19.70 -19.43 -19.34
N ALA A 125 19.61 -20.03 -20.51
CA ALA A 125 18.64 -21.08 -20.85
C ALA A 125 18.80 -22.40 -20.05
N GLU A 126 19.51 -22.35 -18.92
CA GLU A 126 19.93 -23.48 -18.09
C GLU A 126 19.86 -23.17 -16.59
N GLU A 127 19.16 -22.10 -16.15
CA GLU A 127 18.86 -21.94 -14.72
C GLU A 127 17.61 -22.76 -14.36
N PRO A 128 17.63 -23.55 -13.26
CA PRO A 128 16.44 -24.24 -12.80
C PRO A 128 15.33 -23.22 -12.53
N GLU A 129 14.10 -23.52 -12.92
CA GLU A 129 12.92 -22.70 -12.60
C GLU A 129 12.90 -22.44 -11.09
N GLN A 130 13.31 -21.24 -10.68
CA GLN A 130 13.36 -20.86 -9.28
C GLN A 130 12.03 -20.22 -8.91
N TYR A 131 11.32 -20.90 -8.02
CA TYR A 131 10.04 -20.47 -7.51
C TYR A 131 10.19 -19.77 -6.15
N CYS A 132 9.47 -18.67 -5.99
CA CYS A 132 9.50 -17.81 -4.78
C CYS A 132 8.18 -17.85 -4.01
N GLY A 133 7.15 -18.52 -4.53
CA GLY A 133 5.89 -18.70 -3.83
C GLY A 133 6.06 -19.61 -2.62
N ASP A 134 5.61 -19.16 -1.46
CA ASP A 134 5.63 -19.96 -0.23
C ASP A 134 4.29 -19.84 0.49
N ALA A 135 3.44 -20.84 0.29
CA ALA A 135 2.15 -20.96 0.95
C ALA A 135 2.27 -20.98 2.49
N LYS A 136 3.33 -21.60 3.04
CA LYS A 136 3.51 -21.69 4.49
C LYS A 136 3.82 -20.34 5.12
N ALA A 137 4.46 -19.44 4.37
CA ALA A 137 4.72 -18.08 4.81
C ALA A 137 3.56 -17.12 4.46
N ALA A 138 2.98 -17.23 3.26
CA ALA A 138 1.96 -16.31 2.75
C ALA A 138 0.66 -16.35 3.56
N TYR A 139 0.08 -17.52 3.81
CA TYR A 139 -1.17 -17.62 4.56
C TYR A 139 -1.10 -16.96 5.95
N PRO A 140 -0.16 -17.32 6.85
CA PRO A 140 -0.11 -16.71 8.17
C PRO A 140 0.23 -15.22 8.10
N TYR A 141 1.07 -14.78 7.14
CA TYR A 141 1.40 -13.37 6.97
C TYR A 141 0.16 -12.52 6.64
N PHE A 142 -0.57 -12.85 5.58
CA PHE A 142 -1.72 -12.04 5.16
C PHE A 142 -2.92 -12.17 6.10
N ILE A 143 -3.20 -13.36 6.63
CA ILE A 143 -4.31 -13.57 7.57
C ILE A 143 -4.06 -12.83 8.88
N SER A 144 -2.83 -12.91 9.44
CA SER A 144 -2.51 -12.18 10.68
C SER A 144 -2.57 -10.67 10.46
N PHE A 145 -2.06 -10.16 9.34
CA PHE A 145 -2.15 -8.74 9.00
C PHE A 145 -3.59 -8.27 8.94
N PHE A 146 -4.46 -8.99 8.21
CA PHE A 146 -5.85 -8.62 8.02
C PHE A 146 -6.65 -8.63 9.34
N MET A 147 -6.39 -9.63 10.20
CA MET A 147 -7.02 -9.70 11.53
C MET A 147 -6.57 -8.54 12.42
N LEU A 148 -5.27 -8.25 12.47
CA LEU A 148 -4.73 -7.15 13.26
C LEU A 148 -5.19 -5.78 12.74
N SER A 149 -5.20 -5.58 11.42
CA SER A 149 -5.68 -4.33 10.81
C SER A 149 -7.16 -4.11 11.08
N SER A 150 -7.99 -5.16 10.95
CA SER A 150 -9.42 -5.08 11.24
C SER A 150 -9.70 -4.78 12.71
N CYS A 151 -8.94 -5.39 13.63
CA CYS A 151 -9.04 -5.13 15.06
C CYS A 151 -8.70 -3.67 15.40
N LEU A 152 -7.62 -3.14 14.82
CA LEU A 152 -7.18 -1.75 15.05
C LEU A 152 -8.14 -0.70 14.46
N VAL A 153 -8.83 -1.00 13.37
CA VAL A 153 -9.82 -0.08 12.77
C VAL A 153 -11.16 -0.13 13.51
N SER A 154 -11.46 -1.24 14.19
CA SER A 154 -12.71 -1.42 14.94
C SER A 154 -12.68 -0.81 16.35
N HIS A 155 -11.54 -0.26 16.78
CA HIS A 155 -11.29 0.23 18.15
C HIS A 155 -10.92 1.71 18.17
#